data_AF-A0A1Q4WV28-F1
#
_entry.id   AF-A0A1Q4WV28-F1
#
_cell.length_a   1.000
_cell.length_b   1.000
_cell.length_c   1.000
_cell.angle_alpha   90.00
_cell.angle_beta   90.00
_cell.angle_gamma   90.00
#
_symmetry.space_group_name_H-M   'P 1'
#
loop_
_entity.id
_entity.type
_entity.pdbx_description
1 polymer ?
#
loop_
_entity_poly.entity_id
_entity_poly.type
_entity_poly.pdbx_seq_one_letter_code
_entity_poly.pdbx_strand_id
1 'polypeptide(L)'
;MPPDRAVLAIATDPAADLEHGRRLVLAVLDGLAATAPGHDAVLLTRPPSDRFAVRLTEAVHASATPLRLRLVMATGEVSAALAVLDSDVLRSAHAATTRPVTIAVTDGYARAHPIADPDRHRIVRVPGVPEPVWLLDARVPDTEALFHALMAVPSLQREESRRLVLDLLPPVIAAAVPHHPNGALHVSGLMLTCLEHADGLNALRHALQVVEGEDSTPMRRIQTLLWHETNSDP
;
A
#
# COMPACT_ATOMS: atom_id res chain seq x y z
N MET A 1 21.70 -1.44 27.71
CA MET A 1 20.84 -1.72 26.54
C MET A 1 20.57 -0.38 25.87
N PRO A 2 20.86 -0.23 24.58
CA PRO A 2 20.47 1.00 23.88
C PRO A 2 18.94 1.07 23.84
N PRO A 3 18.33 2.25 24.11
CA PRO A 3 16.89 2.44 24.06
C PRO A 3 16.36 2.17 22.65
N ASP A 4 15.21 1.51 22.61
CA ASP A 4 14.56 0.97 21.42
C ASP A 4 14.19 2.03 20.39
N ARG A 5 14.47 1.67 19.13
CA ARG A 5 14.40 2.48 17.91
C ARG A 5 12.95 2.78 17.53
N ALA A 6 12.66 4.02 17.15
CA ALA A 6 11.32 4.44 16.77
C ALA A 6 10.85 3.89 15.42
N VAL A 7 9.53 3.88 15.26
CA VAL A 7 8.80 3.30 14.14
C VAL A 7 7.76 4.33 13.69
N LEU A 8 7.52 4.45 12.39
CA LEU A 8 6.59 5.45 11.87
C LEU A 8 5.68 4.84 10.82
N ALA A 9 4.64 4.13 11.24
CA ALA A 9 3.59 3.78 10.28
C ALA A 9 2.77 5.04 9.94
N ILE A 10 2.66 5.38 8.66
CA ILE A 10 1.77 6.45 8.21
C ILE A 10 0.77 5.83 7.24
N ALA A 11 -0.49 5.91 7.60
CA ALA A 11 -1.58 5.65 6.68
C ALA A 11 -2.24 7.00 6.39
N THR A 12 -2.10 7.46 5.15
CA THR A 12 -2.62 8.71 4.63
C THR A 12 -3.49 8.36 3.44
N ASP A 13 -4.80 8.58 3.53
CA ASP A 13 -5.75 8.53 2.40
C ASP A 13 -5.14 9.22 1.15
N PRO A 14 -5.40 8.80 -0.10
CA PRO A 14 -4.95 9.54 -1.28
C PRO A 14 -5.32 11.03 -1.29
N ALA A 15 -6.43 11.42 -0.67
CA ALA A 15 -6.83 12.81 -0.51
C ALA A 15 -6.12 13.53 0.66
N ALA A 16 -5.29 12.81 1.42
CA ALA A 16 -4.56 13.34 2.55
C ALA A 16 -3.31 14.10 2.11
N ASP A 17 -3.29 15.39 2.41
CA ASP A 17 -2.09 16.21 2.38
C ASP A 17 -1.10 15.73 3.47
N LEU A 18 0.14 15.39 3.07
CA LEU A 18 1.21 15.01 4.00
C LEU A 18 1.49 16.13 5.02
N GLU A 19 1.29 17.40 4.65
CA GLU A 19 1.42 18.53 5.58
C GLU A 19 0.34 18.48 6.67
N HIS A 20 -0.84 17.93 6.37
CA HIS A 20 -1.87 17.68 7.37
C HIS A 20 -1.48 16.55 8.34
N GLY A 21 -0.89 15.46 7.83
CA GLY A 21 -0.30 14.40 8.65
C GLY A 21 0.81 14.93 9.58
N ARG A 22 1.68 15.79 9.04
CA ARG A 22 2.73 16.50 9.79
C ARG A 22 2.15 17.36 10.91
N ARG A 23 1.12 18.18 10.62
CA ARG A 23 0.44 19.00 11.62
C ARG A 23 -0.21 18.17 12.74
N LEU A 24 -0.83 17.03 12.40
CA LEU A 24 -1.41 16.12 13.39
C LEU A 24 -0.33 15.52 14.30
N VAL A 25 0.81 15.11 13.74
CA VAL A 25 1.96 14.62 14.51
C VAL A 25 2.42 15.70 15.48
N LEU A 26 2.64 16.93 15.01
CA LEU A 26 3.02 18.06 15.88
C LEU A 26 1.97 18.33 16.98
N ALA A 27 0.67 18.31 16.65
CA ALA A 27 -0.40 18.54 17.63
C ALA A 27 -0.51 17.44 18.70
N VAL A 28 -0.27 16.17 18.33
CA VAL A 28 -0.14 15.05 19.28
C VAL A 28 1.02 15.28 20.23
N LEU A 29 2.14 15.74 19.69
CA LEU A 29 3.39 15.92 20.44
C LEU A 29 3.33 17.09 21.42
N ASP A 30 2.67 18.19 21.04
CA ASP A 30 2.50 19.36 21.91
C ASP A 30 1.45 19.14 23.02
N GLY A 31 0.79 17.97 23.06
CA GLY A 31 -0.32 17.69 23.98
C GLY A 31 -1.59 18.50 23.70
N LEU A 32 -1.61 19.24 22.58
CA LEU A 32 -2.70 20.14 22.15
C LEU A 32 -3.82 19.44 21.38
N ALA A 33 -3.71 18.11 21.20
CA ALA A 33 -4.73 17.25 20.60
C ALA A 33 -6.16 17.52 21.09
N ALA A 34 -6.34 17.90 22.35
CA ALA A 34 -7.64 18.18 22.94
C ALA A 34 -8.13 19.65 22.75
N THR A 35 -7.28 20.56 22.28
CA THR A 35 -7.53 22.00 22.30
C THR A 35 -7.31 22.73 20.98
N ALA A 36 -6.84 22.07 19.92
CA ALA A 36 -6.65 22.70 18.61
C ALA A 36 -8.00 23.21 18.03
N PRO A 37 -8.26 24.53 17.96
CA PRO A 37 -9.54 25.03 17.48
C PRO A 37 -9.65 24.81 15.96
N GLY A 38 -10.72 24.12 15.53
CA GLY A 38 -11.01 23.87 14.11
C GLY A 38 -10.61 22.49 13.59
N HIS A 39 -10.20 21.56 14.46
CA HIS A 39 -9.86 20.19 14.07
C HIS A 39 -10.67 19.17 14.87
N ASP A 40 -11.70 18.58 14.23
CA ASP A 40 -12.43 17.41 14.74
C ASP A 40 -11.58 16.13 14.57
N ALA A 41 -10.36 16.15 15.11
CA ALA A 41 -9.43 15.04 15.08
C ALA A 41 -9.58 14.21 16.36
N VAL A 42 -10.09 12.98 16.23
CA VAL A 42 -10.13 12.02 17.33
C VAL A 42 -8.78 11.33 17.39
N LEU A 43 -7.99 11.68 18.41
CA LEU A 43 -6.72 11.04 18.71
C LEU A 43 -6.93 9.92 19.74
N LEU A 44 -6.98 8.68 19.25
CA LEU A 44 -7.04 7.49 20.08
C LEU A 44 -5.62 7.04 20.39
N THR A 45 -5.15 7.32 21.61
CA THR A 45 -3.92 6.69 22.10
C THR A 45 -4.28 5.34 22.71
N ARG A 46 -3.75 4.25 22.16
CA ARG A 46 -3.84 2.93 22.79
C ARG A 46 -2.60 2.72 23.66
N PRO A 47 -2.77 2.14 24.87
CA PRO A 47 -1.61 1.74 25.66
C PRO A 47 -0.77 0.72 24.87
N PRO A 48 0.53 0.61 25.16
CA PRO A 48 1.36 -0.48 24.64
C PRO A 48 0.66 -1.82 24.89
N SER A 49 0.73 -2.72 23.91
CA SER A 49 0.16 -4.07 23.99
C SER A 49 1.22 -5.09 23.61
N ASP A 50 0.99 -6.37 23.91
CA ASP A 50 1.91 -7.44 23.51
C ASP A 50 2.13 -7.51 21.98
N ARG A 51 1.17 -6.99 21.20
CA ARG A 51 1.24 -6.89 19.74
C ARG A 51 1.98 -5.63 19.25
N PHE A 52 2.05 -4.60 20.08
CA PHE A 52 2.72 -3.33 19.79
C PHE A 52 3.33 -2.82 21.11
N ALA A 53 4.60 -3.10 21.35
CA ALA A 53 5.33 -2.65 22.56
C ALA A 53 5.47 -1.12 22.67
N VAL A 54 4.81 -0.38 21.78
CA VAL A 54 4.96 1.02 21.48
C VAL A 54 3.58 1.68 21.46
N ARG A 55 3.50 2.93 21.93
CA ARG A 55 2.22 3.64 22.07
C ARG A 55 1.66 3.94 20.68
N LEU A 56 0.54 3.27 20.34
CA LEU A 56 -0.17 3.53 19.10
C LEU A 56 -0.99 4.80 19.26
N THR A 57 -0.77 5.79 18.40
CA THR A 57 -1.65 6.96 18.29
C THR A 57 -2.37 6.90 16.96
N GLU A 58 -3.69 6.71 17.02
CA GLU A 58 -4.58 6.71 15.85
C GLU A 58 -5.25 8.09 15.78
N ALA A 59 -4.99 8.85 14.73
CA ALA A 59 -5.64 10.13 14.48
C ALA A 59 -6.73 9.94 13.41
N VAL A 60 -7.97 10.26 13.74
CA VAL A 60 -9.10 10.23 12.80
C VAL A 60 -9.67 11.63 12.65
N HIS A 61 -9.52 12.24 11.48
CA HIS A 61 -10.09 13.57 11.22
C HIS A 61 -11.51 13.44 10.62
N ALA A 62 -12.48 14.17 11.15
CA ALA A 62 -13.85 14.24 10.60
C ALA A 62 -13.93 15.21 9.39
N SER A 63 -13.11 14.99 8.36
CA SER A 63 -13.37 15.60 7.04
C SER A 63 -14.33 14.70 6.23
N ALA A 64 -14.72 15.13 5.02
CA ALA A 64 -15.55 14.33 4.11
C ALA A 64 -14.90 12.96 3.76
N THR A 65 -13.60 12.79 3.99
CA THR A 65 -12.84 11.53 3.84
C THR A 65 -11.94 11.31 5.07
N PRO A 66 -12.28 10.36 5.96
CA PRO A 66 -11.57 10.22 7.23
C PRO A 66 -10.13 9.76 7.03
N LEU A 67 -9.18 10.65 7.34
CA LEU A 67 -7.76 10.33 7.43
C LEU A 67 -7.52 9.39 8.63
N ARG A 68 -6.83 8.26 8.43
CA ARG A 68 -6.46 7.33 9.51
C ARG A 68 -4.94 7.22 9.65
N LEU A 69 -4.35 8.11 10.43
CA LEU A 69 -2.92 8.05 10.74
C LEU A 69 -2.67 7.03 11.87
N ARG A 70 -1.70 6.11 11.73
CA ARG A 70 -1.35 5.14 12.79
C ARG A 70 0.12 5.25 13.20
N LEU A 71 0.42 6.17 14.10
CA LEU A 71 1.79 6.38 14.58
C LEU A 71 2.15 5.34 15.64
N VAL A 72 3.33 4.74 15.53
CA VAL A 72 3.85 3.73 16.49
C VAL A 72 5.17 4.23 17.07
N MET A 73 5.14 5.16 18.02
CA MET A 73 6.38 5.78 18.51
C MET A 73 6.94 5.05 19.74
N ALA A 74 8.23 4.71 19.69
CA ALA A 74 9.03 4.50 20.88
C ALA A 74 9.32 5.86 21.54
N THR A 75 9.34 5.90 22.87
CA THR A 75 9.58 7.14 23.61
C THR A 75 10.94 7.74 23.24
N GLY A 76 10.96 8.89 22.56
CA GLY A 76 12.14 9.75 22.45
C GLY A 76 12.60 10.17 21.05
N GLU A 77 12.07 9.62 19.95
CA GLU A 77 12.65 9.88 18.60
C GLU A 77 11.65 10.52 17.63
N VAL A 78 11.07 11.63 18.07
CA VAL A 78 10.17 12.49 17.29
C VAL A 78 10.83 13.05 16.02
N SER A 79 12.11 13.38 16.10
CA SER A 79 12.89 13.92 14.98
C SER A 79 12.99 12.93 13.82
N ALA A 80 13.10 11.63 14.11
CA ALA A 80 13.13 10.59 13.09
C ALA A 80 11.77 10.47 12.38
N ALA A 81 10.67 10.56 13.14
CA ALA A 81 9.33 10.54 12.57
C ALA A 81 9.09 11.71 11.60
N LEU A 82 9.44 12.92 12.04
CA LEU A 82 9.34 14.12 11.20
C LEU A 82 10.29 14.05 9.99
N ALA A 83 11.51 13.54 10.15
CA ALA A 83 12.46 13.38 9.06
C ALA A 83 11.96 12.41 7.96
N VAL A 84 11.25 11.34 8.33
CA VAL A 84 10.62 10.43 7.36
C VAL A 84 9.46 11.12 6.64
N LEU A 85 8.60 11.84 7.36
CA LEU A 85 7.51 12.64 6.78
C LEU A 85 8.01 13.70 5.78
N ASP A 86 9.12 14.34 6.13
CA ASP A 86 9.74 15.38 5.31
C ASP A 86 10.61 14.83 4.18
N SER A 87 10.84 13.51 4.13
CA SER A 87 11.71 12.91 3.12
C SER A 87 11.09 12.96 1.72
N ASP A 88 11.88 13.39 0.73
CA ASP A 88 11.46 13.37 -0.68
C ASP A 88 11.07 11.96 -1.15
N VAL A 89 11.67 10.93 -0.54
CA VAL A 89 11.36 9.53 -0.81
C VAL A 89 9.94 9.20 -0.39
N LEU A 90 9.53 9.53 0.84
CA LEU A 90 8.16 9.29 1.29
C LEU A 90 7.18 10.13 0.47
N ARG A 91 7.51 11.40 0.18
CA ARG A 91 6.65 12.25 -0.65
C ARG A 91 6.48 11.70 -2.05
N SER A 92 7.56 11.21 -2.67
CA SER A 92 7.52 10.57 -3.99
C SER A 92 6.75 9.26 -3.95
N ALA A 93 6.94 8.44 -2.90
CA ALA A 93 6.20 7.20 -2.72
C ALA A 93 4.70 7.48 -2.53
N HIS A 94 4.35 8.41 -1.66
CA HIS A 94 2.96 8.85 -1.42
C HIS A 94 2.34 9.44 -2.69
N ALA A 95 3.05 10.32 -3.40
CA ALA A 95 2.56 10.93 -4.65
C ALA A 95 2.37 9.91 -5.78
N ALA A 96 3.21 8.88 -5.84
CA ALA A 96 3.07 7.78 -6.78
C ALA A 96 1.95 6.78 -6.41
N THR A 97 1.33 6.92 -5.23
CA THR A 97 0.32 5.98 -4.76
C THR A 97 -0.99 6.70 -4.51
N THR A 98 -2.05 6.33 -5.23
CA THR A 98 -3.40 6.76 -4.83
C THR A 98 -3.98 5.90 -3.70
N ARG A 99 -3.11 5.23 -2.92
CA ARG A 99 -3.51 4.32 -1.85
C ARG A 99 -3.26 4.93 -0.46
N PRO A 100 -4.16 4.67 0.50
CA PRO A 100 -4.10 5.26 1.83
C PRO A 100 -2.90 4.91 2.74
N VAL A 101 -1.87 4.18 2.30
CA VAL A 101 -0.97 3.53 3.26
C VAL A 101 0.46 3.42 2.72
N THR A 102 1.35 4.25 3.26
CA THR A 102 2.81 4.06 3.15
C THR A 102 3.36 3.80 4.55
N ILE A 103 3.47 2.52 4.92
CA ILE A 103 4.06 2.15 6.21
C ILE A 103 5.56 2.36 6.11
N ALA A 104 6.12 3.20 6.99
CA ALA A 104 7.55 3.42 7.12
C ALA A 104 8.07 2.78 8.43
N VAL A 105 8.75 1.65 8.35
CA VAL A 105 9.31 1.01 9.56
C VAL A 105 10.83 1.04 9.54
N THR A 106 11.44 1.30 10.68
CA THR A 106 12.89 1.20 10.80
C THR A 106 13.32 -0.27 10.74
N ASP A 107 14.55 -0.51 10.30
CA ASP A 107 15.13 -1.85 10.23
C ASP A 107 15.15 -2.57 11.60
N GLY A 108 15.34 -1.83 12.69
CA GLY A 108 15.18 -2.36 14.04
C GLY A 108 13.78 -2.90 14.30
N TYR A 109 12.74 -2.19 13.88
CA TYR A 109 11.36 -2.66 14.01
C TYR A 109 11.07 -3.88 13.15
N ALA A 110 11.48 -3.85 11.87
CA ALA A 110 11.27 -4.96 10.94
C ALA A 110 11.89 -6.26 11.46
N ARG A 111 13.06 -6.19 12.12
CA ARG A 111 13.69 -7.34 12.77
C ARG A 111 12.93 -7.84 14.00
N ALA A 112 12.37 -6.94 14.81
CA ALA A 112 11.61 -7.30 16.01
C ALA A 112 10.17 -7.75 15.69
N HIS A 113 9.61 -7.29 14.57
CA HIS A 113 8.25 -7.55 14.11
C HIS A 113 8.31 -7.90 12.63
N PRO A 114 8.48 -9.20 12.28
CA PRO A 114 8.55 -9.63 10.90
C PRO A 114 7.36 -9.09 10.09
N ILE A 115 7.67 -8.30 9.07
CA ILE A 115 6.65 -7.73 8.20
C ILE A 115 6.15 -8.84 7.27
N ALA A 116 4.83 -8.96 7.12
CA ALA A 116 4.26 -9.81 6.09
C ALA A 116 4.64 -9.25 4.71
N ASP A 117 5.05 -10.12 3.79
CA ASP A 117 5.43 -9.77 2.41
C ASP A 117 6.56 -8.72 2.34
N PRO A 118 7.80 -9.08 2.74
CA PRO A 118 8.94 -8.16 2.69
C PRO A 118 9.21 -7.62 1.28
N ASP A 119 8.84 -8.37 0.24
CA ASP A 119 8.99 -7.97 -1.16
C ASP A 119 8.11 -6.76 -1.55
N ARG A 120 7.04 -6.50 -0.79
CA ARG A 120 6.22 -5.29 -0.95
C ARG A 120 6.86 -4.05 -0.35
N HIS A 121 8.02 -4.19 0.30
CA HIS A 121 8.67 -3.11 1.00
C HIS A 121 10.00 -2.77 0.31
N ARG A 122 10.19 -1.48 0.05
CA ARG A 122 11.46 -0.94 -0.43
C ARG A 122 12.25 -0.38 0.73
N ILE A 123 13.50 -0.81 0.86
CA ILE A 123 14.43 -0.26 1.84
C ILE A 123 14.98 1.07 1.31
N VAL A 124 14.86 2.14 2.09
CA VAL A 124 15.37 3.47 1.74
C VAL A 124 16.11 4.12 2.89
N ARG A 125 17.17 4.88 2.57
CA ARG A 125 17.90 5.71 3.52
C ARG A 125 17.26 7.09 3.59
N VAL A 126 16.83 7.51 4.78
CA VAL A 126 16.28 8.84 5.03
C VAL A 126 17.32 9.69 5.77
N PRO A 127 17.68 10.90 5.29
CA PRO A 127 18.58 11.79 6.00
C PRO A 127 18.08 12.09 7.43
N GLY A 128 18.98 12.01 8.42
CA GLY A 128 18.63 12.23 9.83
C GLY A 128 18.03 11.00 10.55
N VAL A 129 17.72 9.92 9.83
CA VAL A 129 17.33 8.63 10.42
C VAL A 129 18.56 7.71 10.42
N PRO A 130 18.98 7.19 11.60
CA PRO A 130 20.21 6.39 11.69
C PRO A 130 20.07 5.02 10.98
N GLU A 131 18.84 4.54 10.84
CA GLU A 131 18.51 3.24 10.25
C GLU A 131 17.86 3.38 8.87
N PRO A 132 18.01 2.36 8.00
CA PRO A 132 17.17 2.28 6.83
C PRO A 132 15.70 2.13 7.22
N VAL A 133 14.85 2.73 6.39
CA VAL A 133 13.40 2.76 6.51
C VAL A 133 12.83 1.86 5.42
N TRP A 134 12.03 0.89 5.82
CA TRP A 134 11.24 0.04 4.94
C TRP A 134 9.96 0.77 4.62
N LEU A 135 9.79 1.16 3.36
CA LEU A 135 8.59 1.80 2.84
C LEU A 135 7.75 0.76 2.12
N LEU A 136 6.47 0.61 2.48
CA LEU A 136 5.54 -0.17 1.67
C LEU A 136 5.41 0.46 0.28
N ASP A 137 5.84 -0.26 -0.75
CA ASP A 137 5.68 0.15 -2.15
C ASP A 137 4.26 -0.17 -2.59
N ALA A 138 3.37 0.81 -2.52
CA ALA A 138 1.96 0.60 -2.87
C ALA A 138 1.73 0.35 -4.37
N ARG A 139 2.79 0.45 -5.20
CA ARG A 139 2.81 -0.02 -6.60
C ARG A 139 2.85 -1.54 -6.72
N VAL A 140 3.14 -2.25 -5.62
CA VAL A 140 3.04 -3.71 -5.60
C VAL A 140 1.62 -4.08 -5.16
N PRO A 141 0.75 -4.53 -6.09
CA PRO A 141 -0.59 -4.96 -5.73
C PRO A 141 -0.51 -6.11 -4.72
N ASP A 142 -1.53 -6.21 -3.88
CA ASP A 142 -1.70 -7.36 -3.02
C ASP A 142 -1.93 -8.58 -3.91
N THR A 143 -0.88 -9.38 -4.09
CA THR A 143 -0.86 -10.48 -5.07
C THR A 143 -1.83 -11.59 -4.69
N GLU A 144 -2.02 -11.85 -3.40
CA GLU A 144 -3.00 -12.80 -2.89
C GLU A 144 -4.43 -12.30 -3.17
N ALA A 145 -4.72 -11.05 -2.82
CA ALA A 145 -6.04 -10.47 -3.06
C ALA A 145 -6.36 -10.36 -4.56
N LEU A 146 -5.37 -10.01 -5.39
CA LEU A 146 -5.49 -9.95 -6.84
C LEU A 146 -5.71 -11.34 -7.42
N PHE A 147 -4.95 -12.34 -6.99
CA PHE A 147 -5.14 -13.73 -7.41
C PHE A 147 -6.55 -14.22 -7.09
N HIS A 148 -7.04 -14.00 -5.87
CA HIS A 148 -8.41 -14.38 -5.50
C HIS A 148 -9.47 -13.63 -6.31
N ALA A 149 -9.23 -12.36 -6.64
CA ALA A 149 -10.12 -11.60 -7.52
C ALA A 149 -10.13 -12.15 -8.95
N LEU A 150 -8.96 -12.50 -9.51
CA LEU A 150 -8.82 -13.13 -10.82
C LEU A 150 -9.50 -14.51 -10.87
N MET A 151 -9.33 -15.33 -9.83
CA MET A 151 -9.99 -16.63 -9.72
C MET A 151 -11.52 -16.54 -9.65
N ALA A 152 -12.06 -15.39 -9.22
CA ALA A 152 -13.49 -15.14 -9.22
C ALA A 152 -14.05 -14.71 -10.60
N VAL A 153 -13.19 -14.50 -11.61
CA VAL A 153 -13.59 -14.13 -12.97
C VAL A 153 -14.01 -15.37 -13.77
N PRO A 154 -15.26 -15.48 -14.25
CA PRO A 154 -15.76 -16.66 -14.97
C PRO A 154 -14.93 -17.05 -16.21
N SER A 155 -14.49 -16.10 -17.03
CA SER A 155 -13.64 -16.38 -18.20
C SER A 155 -12.27 -16.94 -17.84
N LEU A 156 -11.75 -16.64 -16.65
CA LEU A 156 -10.48 -17.22 -16.20
C LEU A 156 -10.63 -18.65 -15.68
N GLN A 157 -11.86 -19.12 -15.40
CA GLN A 157 -12.08 -20.49 -14.96
C GLN A 157 -12.13 -21.50 -16.12
N ARG A 158 -12.57 -21.07 -17.31
CA ARG A 158 -12.66 -21.93 -18.50
C ARG A 158 -11.43 -21.79 -19.40
N GLU A 159 -10.91 -22.90 -19.91
CA GLU A 159 -9.71 -22.89 -20.74
C GLU A 159 -9.89 -22.13 -22.06
N GLU A 160 -11.01 -22.34 -22.74
CA GLU A 160 -11.36 -21.63 -23.99
C GLU A 160 -11.40 -20.11 -23.78
N SER A 161 -11.99 -19.65 -22.68
CA SER A 161 -12.10 -18.23 -22.36
C SER A 161 -10.78 -17.64 -21.87
N ARG A 162 -9.96 -18.39 -21.12
CA ARG A 162 -8.58 -17.98 -20.78
C ARG A 162 -7.75 -17.75 -22.04
N ARG A 163 -7.91 -18.60 -23.05
CA ARG A 163 -7.20 -18.45 -24.32
C ARG A 163 -7.57 -17.15 -25.03
N LEU A 164 -8.86 -16.77 -25.02
CA LEU A 164 -9.30 -15.46 -25.53
C LEU A 164 -8.63 -14.29 -24.78
N VAL A 165 -8.49 -14.38 -23.46
CA VAL A 165 -7.77 -13.36 -22.68
C VAL A 165 -6.31 -13.28 -23.11
N LEU A 166 -5.63 -14.42 -23.27
CA LEU A 166 -4.23 -14.46 -23.73
C LEU A 166 -4.07 -13.89 -25.14
N ASP A 167 -4.99 -14.19 -26.06
CA ASP A 167 -4.96 -13.70 -27.45
C ASP A 167 -5.14 -12.16 -27.53
N LEU A 168 -5.68 -11.54 -26.48
CA LEU A 168 -5.84 -10.08 -26.36
C LEU A 168 -4.65 -9.38 -25.66
N LEU A 169 -3.74 -10.13 -25.04
CA LEU A 169 -2.55 -9.55 -24.42
C LEU A 169 -1.51 -9.16 -25.48
N PRO A 170 -0.61 -8.20 -25.18
CA PRO A 170 0.56 -7.94 -25.99
C PRO A 170 1.34 -9.25 -26.25
N PRO A 171 1.77 -9.52 -27.49
CA PRO A 171 2.40 -10.80 -27.84
C PRO A 171 3.59 -11.18 -26.95
N VAL A 172 4.36 -10.17 -26.52
CA VAL A 172 5.52 -10.36 -25.62
C VAL A 172 5.09 -10.90 -24.25
N ILE A 173 3.95 -10.46 -23.71
CA ILE A 173 3.41 -10.91 -22.42
C ILE A 173 2.78 -12.28 -22.61
N ALA A 174 1.92 -12.44 -23.62
CA ALA A 174 1.22 -13.70 -23.89
C ALA A 174 2.19 -14.88 -24.06
N ALA A 175 3.30 -14.68 -24.78
CA ALA A 175 4.32 -15.70 -25.01
C ALA A 175 5.14 -16.05 -23.75
N ALA A 176 5.19 -15.17 -22.76
CA ALA A 176 5.89 -15.39 -21.49
C ALA A 176 5.03 -16.14 -20.46
N VAL A 177 3.70 -16.20 -20.64
CA VAL A 177 2.80 -16.89 -19.70
C VAL A 177 3.05 -18.41 -19.73
N PRO A 178 3.45 -19.04 -18.61
CA PRO A 178 3.66 -20.47 -18.58
C PRO A 178 2.34 -21.23 -18.71
N HIS A 179 2.30 -22.18 -19.65
CA HIS A 179 1.12 -23.01 -19.83
C HIS A 179 1.00 -24.05 -18.71
N HIS A 180 -0.13 -24.01 -18.00
CA HIS A 180 -0.50 -25.03 -17.03
C HIS A 180 -1.89 -25.63 -17.34
N PRO A 181 -2.05 -26.96 -17.21
CA PRO A 181 -3.35 -27.62 -17.36
C PRO A 181 -4.29 -27.31 -16.18
N ASN A 182 -3.73 -27.00 -15.01
CA ASN A 182 -4.49 -26.55 -13.86
C ASN A 182 -4.82 -25.06 -14.00
N GLY A 183 -6.10 -24.72 -14.00
CA GLY A 183 -6.56 -23.33 -14.20
C GLY A 183 -6.02 -22.34 -13.16
N ALA A 184 -5.93 -22.73 -11.88
CA ALA A 184 -5.41 -21.86 -10.83
C ALA A 184 -3.91 -21.57 -11.00
N LEU A 185 -3.12 -22.59 -11.35
CA LEU A 185 -1.70 -22.39 -11.67
C LEU A 185 -1.51 -21.53 -12.92
N HIS A 186 -2.37 -21.71 -13.93
CA HIS A 186 -2.34 -20.90 -15.14
C HIS A 186 -2.64 -19.42 -14.84
N VAL A 187 -3.68 -19.15 -14.04
CA VAL A 187 -4.05 -17.79 -13.63
C VAL A 187 -2.93 -17.15 -12.78
N SER A 188 -2.30 -17.91 -11.90
CA SER A 188 -1.14 -17.45 -11.13
C SER A 188 0.04 -17.09 -12.05
N GLY A 189 0.38 -17.96 -13.01
CA GLY A 189 1.42 -17.70 -14.00
C GLY A 189 1.13 -16.46 -14.85
N LEU A 190 -0.11 -16.29 -15.30
CA LEU A 190 -0.57 -15.10 -16.02
C LEU A 190 -0.39 -13.82 -15.18
N MET A 191 -0.84 -13.84 -13.92
CA MET A 191 -0.74 -12.70 -13.01
C MET A 191 0.72 -12.31 -12.77
N LEU A 192 1.59 -13.28 -12.44
CA LEU A 192 3.01 -13.04 -12.19
C LEU A 192 3.72 -12.49 -13.43
N THR A 193 3.43 -13.06 -14.61
CA THR A 193 3.95 -12.53 -15.88
C THR A 193 3.50 -11.08 -16.07
N CYS A 194 2.25 -10.74 -15.78
CA CYS A 194 1.78 -9.35 -15.92
C CYS A 194 2.42 -8.39 -14.91
N LEU A 195 2.85 -8.86 -13.74
CA LEU A 195 3.58 -8.06 -12.74
C LEU A 195 5.02 -7.77 -13.15
N GLU A 196 5.64 -8.66 -13.94
CA GLU A 196 7.02 -8.52 -14.42
C GLU A 196 7.15 -7.54 -15.59
N HIS A 197 6.03 -7.13 -16.20
CA HIS A 197 5.99 -6.23 -17.35
C HIS A 197 5.41 -4.86 -16.97
N ALA A 198 6.05 -3.78 -17.44
CA ALA A 198 5.69 -2.39 -17.08
C ALA A 198 4.21 -2.02 -17.29
N ASP A 199 3.54 -2.60 -18.29
CA ASP A 199 2.11 -2.37 -18.59
C ASP A 199 1.25 -3.63 -18.42
N GLY A 200 1.79 -4.70 -17.84
CA GLY A 200 1.15 -6.01 -17.89
C GLY A 200 -0.18 -6.07 -17.16
N LEU A 201 -0.29 -5.45 -15.99
CA LEU A 201 -1.57 -5.37 -15.26
C LEU A 201 -2.62 -4.54 -16.00
N ASN A 202 -2.22 -3.46 -16.66
CA ASN A 202 -3.12 -2.64 -17.48
C ASN A 202 -3.60 -3.40 -18.71
N ALA A 203 -2.70 -4.12 -19.39
CA ALA A 203 -3.04 -4.99 -20.50
C ALA A 203 -4.00 -6.11 -20.08
N LEU A 204 -3.74 -6.77 -18.94
CA LEU A 204 -4.60 -7.81 -18.39
C LEU A 204 -5.98 -7.25 -18.04
N ARG A 205 -6.05 -6.08 -17.39
CA ARG A 205 -7.31 -5.40 -17.09
C ARG A 205 -8.11 -5.16 -18.36
N HIS A 206 -7.48 -4.62 -19.40
CA HIS A 206 -8.12 -4.34 -20.68
C HIS A 206 -8.65 -5.61 -21.34
N ALA A 207 -7.83 -6.67 -21.43
CA ALA A 207 -8.23 -7.96 -21.99
C ALA A 207 -9.44 -8.55 -21.24
N LEU A 208 -9.43 -8.51 -19.90
CA LEU A 208 -10.55 -8.97 -19.09
C LEU A 208 -11.81 -8.12 -19.27
N GLN A 209 -11.69 -6.80 -19.39
CA GLN A 209 -12.83 -5.92 -19.69
C GLN A 209 -13.49 -6.28 -21.03
N VAL A 210 -12.69 -6.59 -22.06
CA VAL A 210 -13.19 -6.99 -23.37
C VAL A 210 -13.96 -8.33 -23.29
N VAL A 211 -13.48 -9.29 -22.50
CA VAL A 211 -14.08 -10.63 -22.41
C VAL A 211 -15.28 -10.68 -21.45
N GLU A 212 -15.21 -10.02 -20.30
CA GLU A 212 -16.25 -10.05 -19.25
C GLU A 212 -17.32 -8.96 -19.39
N GLY A 213 -16.99 -7.86 -20.07
CA GLY A 213 -17.74 -6.62 -20.02
C GLY A 213 -17.39 -5.74 -18.81
N GLU A 214 -17.71 -4.45 -18.92
CA GLU A 214 -17.30 -3.43 -17.94
C GLU A 214 -18.01 -3.54 -16.58
N ASP A 215 -19.26 -4.04 -16.57
CA ASP A 215 -20.15 -4.02 -15.40
C ASP A 215 -20.10 -5.28 -14.51
N SER A 216 -19.21 -6.23 -14.80
CA SER A 216 -19.15 -7.46 -14.04
C SER A 216 -18.62 -7.21 -12.62
N THR A 217 -19.26 -7.83 -11.61
CA THR A 217 -18.83 -7.69 -10.20
C THR A 217 -17.37 -8.10 -9.97
N PRO A 218 -16.86 -9.20 -10.56
CA PRO A 218 -15.44 -9.53 -10.51
C PRO A 218 -14.55 -8.44 -11.11
N MET A 219 -14.96 -7.84 -12.23
CA MET A 219 -14.20 -6.76 -12.86
C MET A 219 -14.16 -5.50 -12.01
N ARG A 220 -15.26 -5.12 -11.35
CA ARG A 220 -15.24 -4.00 -10.39
C ARG A 220 -14.25 -4.24 -9.25
N ARG A 221 -14.17 -5.46 -8.72
CA ARG A 221 -13.20 -5.82 -7.68
C ARG A 221 -11.75 -5.74 -8.19
N ILE A 222 -11.48 -6.24 -9.39
CA ILE A 222 -10.16 -6.14 -10.03
C ILE A 222 -9.81 -4.67 -10.28
N GLN A 223 -10.75 -3.87 -10.78
CA GLN A 223 -10.57 -2.43 -10.95
C GLN A 223 -10.31 -1.74 -9.62
N THR A 224 -11.02 -2.06 -8.54
CA THR A 224 -10.68 -1.51 -7.21
C THR A 224 -9.26 -1.90 -6.78
N LEU A 225 -8.76 -3.07 -7.16
CA LEU A 225 -7.39 -3.45 -6.88
C LEU A 225 -6.36 -2.77 -7.82
N LEU A 226 -6.70 -2.45 -9.07
CA LEU A 226 -5.76 -1.93 -10.09
C LEU A 226 -5.86 -0.42 -10.38
N TRP A 227 -7.05 0.19 -10.27
CA TRP A 227 -7.33 1.61 -10.55
C TRP A 227 -6.51 2.54 -9.67
N HIS A 228 -5.99 2.05 -8.55
CA HIS A 228 -5.16 2.85 -7.67
C HIS A 228 -3.72 3.13 -8.19
N GLU A 229 -3.37 2.63 -9.38
CA GLU A 229 -2.03 2.80 -9.99
C GLU A 229 -1.97 3.81 -11.15
N THR A 230 -3.10 4.19 -11.76
CA THR A 230 -3.09 4.89 -13.07
C THR A 230 -3.34 6.40 -13.00
N ASN A 231 -3.60 6.98 -11.83
CA ASN A 231 -3.83 8.42 -11.63
C ASN A 231 -2.54 9.15 -11.21
N SER A 232 -1.46 8.97 -11.95
CA SER A 232 -0.24 9.79 -11.84
C SER A 232 0.22 10.20 -13.26
N ASP A 233 0.23 11.52 -13.49
CA ASP A 233 0.61 12.31 -14.68
C ASP A 233 -0.45 12.59 -15.77
N PRO A 234 -0.42 13.81 -16.37
CA PRO A 234 -1.41 14.89 -16.18
C PRO A 234 -2.56 14.96 -17.20
#